data_AF-A0A8D8XN75-F1
#
_entry.id   AF-A0A8D8XN75-F1
#
_cell.length_a   1.000
_cell.length_b   1.000
_cell.length_c   1.000
_cell.angle_alpha   90.00
_cell.angle_beta   90.00
_cell.angle_gamma   90.00
#
_symmetry.space_group_name_H-M   'P 1'
#
loop_
_entity.id
_entity.type
_entity.pdbx_description
1 polymer ?
#
loop_
_entity_poly.entity_id
_entity_poly.type
_entity_poly.pdbx_seq_one_letter_code
_entity_poly.pdbx_strand_id
1 'polypeptide(L)'
;MAGWTPEDSNLNTKCQFCDKATVPLLNVTIVDYRSSLPASSATGSQDSIPARTRNSHPLADSTASLNSALSSEESGDPIAVPYLNPLVLRKELESILNAEGDDCLQRSEFVDQHPIIYWNLIWFFARITAHSHLPGLALNSKVVLGQRVDPAPFDQSWLHCDHRNVFVRTLWDNPRLYDEVVQPLYILWTHNEKQSSLVSALITDRTSVPRSVMHSVISSVRCSDLSDPLKRLSSERHKMKLSGVNRPLSLYREILFLAITVVGRENIDQAAFDREYAAAYDSLASLDSKLYLKCDAPISSPTLFVRHFFTELEL
;
A
#
# COMPACT_ATOMS: atom_id res chain seq x y z
N MET A 1 -6.22 -11.52 -3.89
CA MET A 1 -6.27 -12.28 -2.62
C MET A 1 -7.21 -13.45 -2.83
N ALA A 2 -6.81 -14.63 -2.33
CA ALA A 2 -7.48 -15.95 -2.25
C ALA A 2 -8.77 -16.18 -3.06
N GLY A 3 -8.89 -17.32 -3.74
CA GLY A 3 -10.20 -17.83 -4.16
C GLY A 3 -11.08 -17.99 -2.92
N TRP A 4 -12.22 -17.29 -2.88
CA TRP A 4 -13.03 -17.13 -1.67
C TRP A 4 -13.75 -18.44 -1.40
N THR A 5 -13.28 -19.23 -0.44
CA THR A 5 -13.96 -20.44 0.00
C THR A 5 -14.68 -20.20 1.35
N PRO A 6 -15.96 -20.56 1.48
CA PRO A 6 -16.71 -20.42 2.73
C PRO A 6 -16.11 -21.21 3.90
N GLU A 7 -15.31 -22.24 3.63
CA GLU A 7 -14.73 -23.12 4.65
C GLU A 7 -13.45 -22.59 5.34
N ASP A 8 -13.06 -21.32 5.13
CA ASP A 8 -11.83 -20.71 5.70
C ASP A 8 -11.95 -20.38 7.22
N SER A 9 -12.55 -21.26 8.01
CA SER A 9 -12.80 -21.09 9.45
C SER A 9 -11.53 -21.03 10.31
N ASN A 10 -10.36 -21.31 9.74
CA ASN A 10 -9.08 -21.43 10.45
C ASN A 10 -8.06 -20.33 10.10
N LEU A 11 -8.48 -19.20 9.52
CA LEU A 11 -7.62 -18.07 9.07
C LEU A 11 -6.57 -18.43 8.00
N ASN A 12 -6.40 -19.72 7.72
CA ASN A 12 -5.48 -20.25 6.73
C ASN A 12 -6.13 -20.19 5.35
N THR A 13 -5.41 -19.58 4.41
CA THR A 13 -5.69 -19.68 2.97
C THR A 13 -4.53 -20.36 2.25
N LYS A 14 -4.64 -20.58 0.94
CA LYS A 14 -3.56 -21.11 0.11
C LYS A 14 -3.00 -20.01 -0.79
N CYS A 15 -1.68 -19.91 -0.86
CA CYS A 15 -1.01 -19.04 -1.82
C CYS A 15 -1.34 -19.50 -3.25
N GLN A 16 -1.95 -18.64 -4.05
CA GLN A 16 -2.32 -18.94 -5.45
C GLN A 16 -1.14 -19.25 -6.39
N PHE A 17 0.10 -19.04 -5.94
CA PHE A 17 1.31 -19.27 -6.74
C PHE A 17 2.08 -20.53 -6.35
N CYS A 18 2.13 -20.86 -5.05
CA CYS A 18 2.93 -21.97 -4.53
C CYS A 18 2.15 -22.98 -3.69
N ASP A 19 0.83 -22.81 -3.56
CA ASP A 19 -0.12 -23.67 -2.84
C ASP A 19 0.17 -23.89 -1.35
N LYS A 20 1.19 -23.22 -0.80
CA LYS A 20 1.50 -23.25 0.63
C LYS A 20 0.37 -22.61 1.42
N ALA A 21 0.03 -23.23 2.55
CA ALA A 21 -0.84 -22.64 3.54
C ALA A 21 -0.21 -21.34 4.07
N THR A 22 -1.02 -20.29 4.19
CA THR A 22 -0.58 -18.98 4.65
C THR A 22 -1.72 -18.29 5.37
N VAL A 23 -1.39 -17.49 6.39
CA VAL A 23 -2.33 -16.58 7.03
C VAL A 23 -2.05 -15.19 6.47
N PRO A 24 -2.96 -14.61 5.66
CA PRO A 24 -2.78 -13.25 5.18
C PRO A 24 -2.90 -12.28 6.37
N LEU A 25 -2.02 -11.29 6.42
CA LEU A 25 -2.01 -10.28 7.48
C LEU A 25 -2.34 -8.90 6.88
N LEU A 26 -3.20 -8.15 7.58
CA LEU A 26 -3.28 -6.70 7.43
C LEU A 26 -2.20 -6.07 8.29
N ASN A 27 -1.32 -5.30 7.65
CA ASN A 27 -0.34 -4.47 8.32
C ASN A 27 -0.88 -3.05 8.39
N VAL A 28 -0.94 -2.50 9.60
CA VAL A 28 -1.47 -1.17 9.88
C VAL A 28 -0.36 -0.33 10.47
N THR A 29 -0.07 0.78 9.80
CA THR A 29 0.83 1.81 10.32
C THR A 29 -0.02 2.98 10.77
N ILE A 30 0.22 3.46 11.99
CA ILE A 30 -0.48 4.59 12.57
C ILE A 30 0.50 5.74 12.69
N VAL A 31 0.06 6.93 12.28
CA VAL A 31 0.80 8.17 12.45
C VAL A 31 -0.13 9.18 13.11
N ASP A 32 0.20 9.56 14.35
CA ASP A 32 -0.60 10.51 15.13
C ASP A 32 0.00 11.92 15.07
N TYR A 33 -0.59 12.77 14.22
CA TYR A 33 -0.15 14.16 14.04
C TYR A 33 -0.62 15.11 15.15
N ARG A 34 -1.35 14.64 16.16
CA ARG A 34 -1.82 15.51 17.26
C ARG A 34 -0.70 15.94 18.20
N SER A 35 0.50 15.33 18.07
CA SER A 35 1.69 15.65 18.87
C SER A 35 2.67 16.59 18.14
N SER A 36 2.46 16.89 16.85
CA SER A 36 3.32 17.82 16.11
C SER A 36 2.74 19.24 16.16
N LEU A 37 3.37 20.10 16.97
CA LEU A 37 3.18 21.54 16.85
C LEU A 37 3.64 21.96 15.44
N PRO A 38 2.82 22.68 14.64
CA PRO A 38 3.41 23.58 13.67
C PRO A 38 4.15 24.65 14.48
N ALA A 39 5.46 24.77 14.28
CA ALA A 39 6.24 25.90 14.77
C ALA A 39 5.71 27.20 14.13
N SER A 40 4.60 27.71 14.65
CA SER A 40 4.03 28.99 14.26
C SER A 40 4.76 30.05 15.03
N SER A 41 5.86 30.52 14.43
CA SER A 41 6.34 31.90 14.47
C SER A 41 5.81 32.75 15.64
N ALA A 42 6.48 32.67 16.78
CA ALA A 42 6.51 33.76 17.74
C ALA A 42 7.33 34.92 17.15
N THR A 43 6.72 35.72 16.27
CA THR A 43 7.14 37.12 16.07
C THR A 43 5.88 37.96 15.90
N GLY A 44 5.56 38.71 16.95
CA GLY A 44 4.53 39.74 16.89
C GLY A 44 5.01 40.91 16.06
N SER A 45 4.24 41.32 15.07
CA SER A 45 4.04 42.72 14.71
C SER A 45 2.78 42.81 13.84
N GLN A 46 1.93 43.77 14.19
CA GLN A 46 0.72 44.16 13.48
C GLN A 46 1.10 44.72 12.10
N ASP A 47 0.39 44.33 11.03
CA ASP A 47 -0.44 45.25 10.23
C ASP A 47 -0.90 44.66 8.88
N SER A 48 -2.19 44.92 8.59
CA SER A 48 -2.83 45.10 7.28
C SER A 48 -3.19 43.91 6.37
N ILE A 49 -4.51 43.80 6.15
CA ILE A 49 -5.21 43.01 5.12
C ILE A 49 -5.16 43.79 3.77
N PRO A 50 -5.17 43.14 2.58
CA PRO A 50 -6.43 43.05 1.86
C PRO A 50 -6.75 41.68 1.22
N ALA A 51 -8.05 41.49 1.03
CA ALA A 51 -8.76 40.34 0.50
C ALA A 51 -8.21 39.75 -0.82
N ARG A 52 -8.22 38.41 -0.90
CA ARG A 52 -8.46 37.69 -2.16
C ARG A 52 -9.19 36.37 -1.89
N THR A 53 -10.23 36.17 -2.70
CA THR A 53 -11.25 35.14 -2.70
C THR A 53 -10.70 33.71 -2.52
N ARG A 54 -11.19 33.03 -1.48
CA ARG A 54 -11.02 31.59 -1.26
C ARG A 54 -11.82 30.82 -2.31
N ASN A 55 -11.15 29.99 -3.10
CA ASN A 55 -11.61 28.71 -3.61
C ASN A 55 -10.45 28.03 -4.34
N SER A 56 -9.60 27.33 -3.59
CA SER A 56 -8.69 26.31 -4.12
C SER A 56 -8.34 25.33 -3.00
N HIS A 57 -8.84 24.10 -3.14
CA HIS A 57 -8.54 22.95 -2.29
C HIS A 57 -7.02 22.70 -2.25
N PRO A 58 -6.39 22.59 -1.06
CA PRO A 58 -5.02 22.12 -0.93
C PRO A 58 -5.05 20.59 -0.76
N LEU A 59 -5.28 19.84 -1.84
CA LEU A 59 -5.33 18.36 -1.78
C LEU A 59 -4.31 17.67 -2.69
N ALA A 60 -3.56 18.42 -3.51
CA ALA A 60 -2.59 17.83 -4.44
C ALA A 60 -1.17 17.71 -3.86
N ASP A 61 -0.79 18.53 -2.88
CA ASP A 61 0.59 18.57 -2.34
C ASP A 61 0.82 17.65 -1.12
N SER A 62 -0.25 17.05 -0.57
CA SER A 62 -0.17 16.28 0.69
C SER A 62 0.35 14.86 0.53
N THR A 63 0.28 14.26 -0.66
CA THR A 63 0.70 12.87 -0.89
C THR A 63 2.21 12.70 -0.78
N ALA A 64 3.00 13.68 -1.22
CA ALA A 64 4.46 13.67 -1.09
C ALA A 64 4.93 13.76 0.38
N SER A 65 4.31 14.65 1.17
CA SER A 65 4.60 14.78 2.61
C SER A 65 4.16 13.55 3.41
N LEU A 66 3.03 12.92 3.07
CA LEU A 66 2.55 11.70 3.73
C LEU A 66 3.39 10.47 3.37
N ASN A 67 3.87 10.37 2.13
CA ASN A 67 4.79 9.30 1.72
C ASN A 67 6.17 9.44 2.38
N SER A 68 6.61 10.68 2.64
CA SER A 68 7.79 10.96 3.48
C SER A 68 7.59 10.51 4.92
N ALA A 69 6.37 10.67 5.48
CA ALA A 69 6.06 10.22 6.85
C ALA A 69 5.99 8.69 6.99
N LEU A 70 5.59 7.97 5.94
CA LEU A 70 5.63 6.51 5.89
C LEU A 70 7.05 5.94 5.76
N SER A 71 8.00 6.78 5.32
CA SER A 71 9.43 6.43 5.16
C SER A 71 10.33 7.01 6.26
N SER A 72 9.82 7.88 7.13
CA SER A 72 10.51 8.35 8.33
C SER A 72 10.43 7.32 9.46
N GLU A 73 11.51 7.21 10.22
CA GLU A 73 11.65 6.39 11.44
C GLU A 73 10.69 6.79 12.60
N GLU A 74 9.78 7.74 12.37
CA GLU A 74 8.84 8.29 13.36
C GLU A 74 7.53 7.50 13.50
N SER A 75 7.23 6.54 12.62
CA SER A 75 6.05 5.69 12.78
C SER A 75 6.35 4.55 13.76
N GLY A 76 5.51 4.36 14.78
CA GLY A 76 5.62 3.24 15.71
C GLY A 76 5.56 1.87 15.03
N ASP A 77 5.81 0.81 15.81
CA ASP A 77 5.78 -0.56 15.29
C ASP A 77 4.44 -0.86 14.60
N PRO A 78 4.47 -1.45 13.39
CA PRO A 78 3.26 -1.71 12.63
C PRO A 78 2.43 -2.79 13.33
N ILE A 79 1.11 -2.60 13.37
CA ILE A 79 0.18 -3.59 13.91
C ILE A 79 -0.09 -4.61 12.81
N ALA A 80 0.12 -5.89 13.11
CA ALA A 80 -0.22 -6.98 12.22
C ALA A 80 -1.40 -7.78 12.79
N VAL A 81 -2.52 -7.83 12.05
CA VAL A 81 -3.67 -8.68 12.39
C VAL A 81 -4.00 -9.64 11.25
N PRO A 82 -4.56 -10.83 11.53
CA PRO A 82 -5.11 -11.69 10.48
C PRO A 82 -6.13 -10.95 9.62
N TYR A 83 -5.96 -11.02 8.30
CA TYR A 83 -7.00 -10.61 7.36
C TYR A 83 -8.14 -11.64 7.40
N LEU A 84 -9.36 -11.16 7.49
CA LEU A 84 -10.56 -11.99 7.53
C LEU A 84 -11.30 -11.95 6.19
N ASN A 85 -11.74 -13.12 5.74
CA ASN A 85 -12.75 -13.23 4.69
C ASN A 85 -14.01 -12.45 5.13
N PRO A 86 -14.70 -11.70 4.24
CA PRO A 86 -15.93 -10.96 4.57
C PRO A 86 -17.00 -11.76 5.31
N LEU A 87 -17.16 -13.04 4.98
CA LEU A 87 -18.14 -13.91 5.63
C LEU A 87 -17.76 -14.21 7.09
N VAL A 88 -16.48 -14.45 7.33
CA VAL A 88 -15.93 -14.64 8.68
C VAL A 88 -16.03 -13.34 9.46
N LEU A 89 -15.62 -12.22 8.87
CA LEU A 89 -15.72 -10.90 9.49
C LEU A 89 -17.15 -10.58 9.92
N ARG A 90 -18.13 -10.85 9.05
CA ARG A 90 -19.54 -10.66 9.35
C ARG A 90 -20.00 -11.51 10.53
N LYS A 91 -19.72 -12.82 10.50
CA LYS A 91 -20.09 -13.75 11.56
C LYS A 91 -19.50 -13.34 12.91
N GLU A 92 -18.21 -13.02 12.95
CA GLU A 92 -17.53 -12.64 14.19
C GLU A 92 -18.02 -11.29 14.72
N LEU A 93 -18.31 -10.32 13.83
CA LEU A 93 -18.95 -9.06 14.22
C LEU A 93 -20.36 -9.29 14.81
N GLU A 94 -21.21 -10.09 14.15
CA GLU A 94 -22.54 -10.44 14.65
C GLU A 94 -22.46 -11.12 16.03
N SER A 95 -21.45 -11.98 16.25
CA SER A 95 -21.18 -12.61 17.55
C SER A 95 -20.88 -11.58 18.64
N ILE A 96 -20.01 -10.60 18.36
CA ILE A 96 -19.68 -9.54 19.30
C ILE A 96 -20.91 -8.69 19.63
N LEU A 97 -21.68 -8.30 18.62
CA LEU A 97 -22.89 -7.50 18.82
C LEU A 97 -23.94 -8.23 19.67
N ASN A 98 -24.07 -9.55 19.50
CA ASN A 98 -24.96 -10.36 20.33
C ASN A 98 -24.49 -10.45 21.80
N ALA A 99 -23.18 -10.43 22.04
CA ALA A 99 -22.60 -10.58 23.37
C ALA A 99 -22.48 -9.24 24.13
N GLU A 100 -22.10 -8.17 23.43
CA GLU A 100 -21.71 -6.88 24.03
C GLU A 100 -22.69 -5.74 23.73
N GLY A 101 -23.66 -5.97 22.84
CA GLY A 101 -24.54 -4.93 22.30
C GLY A 101 -23.85 -4.07 21.24
N ASP A 102 -24.63 -3.22 20.57
CA ASP A 102 -24.15 -2.31 19.52
C ASP A 102 -23.43 -1.07 20.07
N ASP A 103 -23.67 -0.70 21.33
CA ASP A 103 -22.95 0.36 22.04
C ASP A 103 -21.43 0.12 22.14
N CYS A 104 -20.94 -1.11 21.95
CA CYS A 104 -19.50 -1.37 21.86
C CYS A 104 -18.87 -0.65 20.65
N LEU A 105 -19.59 -0.49 19.54
CA LEU A 105 -19.12 0.19 18.33
C LEU A 105 -19.03 1.71 18.46
N GLN A 106 -19.40 2.28 19.61
CA GLN A 106 -19.26 3.72 19.89
C GLN A 106 -18.09 4.03 20.82
N ARG A 107 -17.43 2.99 21.34
CA ARG A 107 -16.43 3.07 22.41
C ARG A 107 -15.03 2.80 21.86
N SER A 108 -14.04 3.59 22.25
CA SER A 108 -12.65 3.43 21.79
C SER A 108 -12.04 2.10 22.24
N GLU A 109 -12.54 1.53 23.33
CA GLU A 109 -12.16 0.21 23.84
C GLU A 109 -12.36 -0.91 22.80
N PHE A 110 -13.30 -0.75 21.85
CA PHE A 110 -13.52 -1.73 20.80
C PHE A 110 -12.27 -1.97 19.93
N VAL A 111 -11.47 -0.92 19.71
CA VAL A 111 -10.21 -1.01 18.96
C VAL A 111 -9.22 -1.93 19.66
N ASP A 112 -9.14 -1.83 20.99
CA ASP A 112 -8.16 -2.56 21.79
C ASP A 112 -8.67 -3.96 22.17
N GLN A 113 -9.97 -4.13 22.38
CA GLN A 113 -10.59 -5.41 22.75
C GLN A 113 -10.79 -6.35 21.54
N HIS A 114 -11.10 -5.79 20.36
CA HIS A 114 -11.40 -6.53 19.14
C HIS A 114 -10.52 -6.09 17.95
N PRO A 115 -9.18 -6.06 18.08
CA PRO A 115 -8.30 -5.45 17.08
C PRO A 115 -8.40 -6.11 15.70
N ILE A 116 -8.55 -7.44 15.65
CA ILE A 116 -8.69 -8.17 14.39
C ILE A 116 -9.95 -7.71 13.65
N ILE A 117 -11.09 -7.62 14.35
CA ILE A 117 -12.37 -7.22 13.76
C ILE A 117 -12.33 -5.75 13.37
N TYR A 118 -11.86 -4.88 14.25
CA TYR A 118 -11.78 -3.44 14.00
C TYR A 118 -10.96 -3.12 12.75
N TRP A 119 -9.71 -3.59 12.65
CA TRP A 119 -8.84 -3.25 11.52
C TRP A 119 -9.32 -3.85 10.19
N ASN A 120 -9.95 -5.03 10.21
CA ASN A 120 -10.60 -5.57 9.03
C ASN A 120 -11.81 -4.71 8.61
N LEU A 121 -12.64 -4.25 9.55
CA LEU A 121 -13.74 -3.33 9.25
C LEU A 121 -13.25 -2.02 8.64
N ILE A 122 -12.21 -1.40 9.22
CA ILE A 122 -11.61 -0.19 8.67
C ILE A 122 -11.12 -0.42 7.24
N TRP A 123 -10.44 -1.55 6.99
CA TRP A 123 -9.97 -1.90 5.66
C TRP A 123 -11.14 -2.07 4.67
N PHE A 124 -12.16 -2.85 5.01
CA PHE A 124 -13.32 -3.07 4.14
C PHE A 124 -14.10 -1.78 3.88
N PHE A 125 -14.38 -0.99 4.92
CA PHE A 125 -15.14 0.24 4.80
C PHE A 125 -14.43 1.26 3.92
N ALA A 126 -13.11 1.41 4.08
CA ALA A 126 -12.31 2.24 3.18
C ALA A 126 -12.39 1.73 1.73
N ARG A 127 -12.25 0.41 1.54
CA ARG A 127 -12.26 -0.22 0.21
C ARG A 127 -13.62 -0.17 -0.49
N ILE A 128 -14.74 -0.09 0.22
CA ILE A 128 -16.08 0.03 -0.39
C ILE A 128 -16.65 1.45 -0.30
N THR A 129 -15.85 2.44 0.12
CA THR A 129 -16.29 3.82 0.38
C THR A 129 -17.46 3.94 1.36
N ALA A 130 -17.56 3.03 2.33
CA ALA A 130 -18.58 3.12 3.37
C ALA A 130 -18.23 4.25 4.34
N HIS A 131 -19.14 5.22 4.47
CA HIS A 131 -19.06 6.24 5.51
C HIS A 131 -19.32 5.61 6.88
N SER A 132 -18.43 5.87 7.84
CA SER A 132 -18.52 5.31 9.18
C SER A 132 -17.80 6.20 10.18
N HIS A 133 -18.30 6.20 11.42
CA HIS A 133 -17.63 6.83 12.57
C HIS A 133 -16.48 5.98 13.12
N LEU A 134 -16.39 4.70 12.74
CA LEU A 134 -15.41 3.75 13.28
C LEU A 134 -13.96 4.23 13.24
N PRO A 135 -13.45 4.89 12.17
CA PRO A 135 -12.08 5.40 12.17
C PRO A 135 -11.78 6.32 13.36
N GLY A 136 -12.76 7.08 13.84
CA GLY A 136 -12.64 7.97 14.98
C GLY A 136 -12.39 7.25 16.32
N LEU A 137 -12.77 5.97 16.44
CA LEU A 137 -12.53 5.20 17.67
C LEU A 137 -11.03 5.03 17.95
N ALA A 138 -10.20 5.00 16.92
CA ALA A 138 -8.74 4.91 17.07
C ALA A 138 -8.13 6.14 17.76
N LEU A 139 -8.76 7.31 17.71
CA LEU A 139 -8.20 8.54 18.28
C LEU A 139 -7.93 8.41 19.79
N ASN A 140 -8.76 7.66 20.51
CA ASN A 140 -8.66 7.51 21.96
C ASN A 140 -8.34 6.08 22.40
N SER A 141 -7.94 5.20 21.47
CA SER A 141 -7.55 3.83 21.80
C SER A 141 -6.18 3.78 22.47
N LYS A 142 -5.96 2.76 23.29
CA LYS A 142 -4.67 2.56 23.98
C LYS A 142 -3.55 2.31 22.99
N VAL A 143 -3.82 1.64 21.87
CA VAL A 143 -2.80 1.37 20.86
C VAL A 143 -2.27 2.66 20.21
N VAL A 144 -3.12 3.66 19.94
CA VAL A 144 -2.69 4.95 19.37
C VAL A 144 -2.03 5.80 20.44
N LEU A 145 -2.66 5.93 21.61
CA LEU A 145 -2.14 6.76 22.69
C LEU A 145 -0.81 6.22 23.25
N GLY A 146 -0.61 4.91 23.24
CA GLY A 146 0.63 4.26 23.68
C GLY A 146 1.81 4.43 22.72
N GLN A 147 1.57 4.79 21.46
CA GLN A 147 2.62 5.10 20.48
C GLN A 147 3.10 6.54 20.54
N ARG A 148 2.51 7.38 21.40
CA ARG A 148 2.91 8.78 21.53
C ARG A 148 4.29 8.89 22.17
N VAL A 149 5.16 9.66 21.50
CA VAL A 149 6.49 10.01 22.01
C VAL A 149 6.38 11.08 23.11
N ASP A 150 5.41 12.00 23.01
CA ASP A 150 5.19 13.07 23.98
C ASP A 150 4.04 12.75 24.94
N PRO A 151 4.29 12.63 26.26
CA PRO A 151 3.27 12.40 27.26
C PRO A 151 2.42 13.66 27.57
N ALA A 152 2.72 14.81 26.97
CA ALA A 152 1.95 16.03 27.17
C ALA A 152 0.46 15.85 26.81
N PRO A 153 -0.45 16.54 27.52
CA PRO A 153 -1.86 16.56 27.15
C PRO A 153 -2.01 17.14 25.74
N PHE A 154 -3.02 16.67 25.01
CA PHE A 154 -3.34 17.24 23.70
C PHE A 154 -3.72 18.72 23.84
N ASP A 155 -3.41 19.50 22.81
CA ASP A 155 -3.93 20.86 22.68
C ASP A 155 -5.47 20.85 22.69
N GLN A 156 -6.08 21.92 23.22
CA GLN A 156 -7.53 22.04 23.33
C GLN A 156 -8.25 21.93 21.98
N SER A 157 -7.59 22.28 20.87
CA SER A 157 -8.13 22.11 19.51
C SER A 157 -8.50 20.66 19.18
N TRP A 158 -7.91 19.67 19.84
CA TRP A 158 -8.20 18.25 19.62
C TRP A 158 -9.31 17.68 20.51
N LEU A 159 -9.89 18.46 21.43
CA LEU A 159 -10.96 17.99 22.34
C LEU A 159 -12.21 17.48 21.62
N HIS A 160 -12.48 17.98 20.42
CA HIS A 160 -13.64 17.63 19.61
C HIS A 160 -13.27 16.82 18.36
N CYS A 161 -12.10 16.17 18.37
CA CYS A 161 -11.71 15.35 17.23
C CYS A 161 -12.64 14.13 17.07
N ASP A 162 -12.97 13.84 15.82
CA ASP A 162 -13.83 12.73 15.43
C ASP A 162 -13.30 11.99 14.20
N HIS A 163 -14.08 11.08 13.65
CA HIS A 163 -13.75 10.31 12.46
C HIS A 163 -13.33 11.16 11.23
N ARG A 164 -13.72 12.44 11.15
CA ARG A 164 -13.32 13.34 10.06
C ARG A 164 -11.87 13.80 10.18
N ASN A 165 -11.28 13.66 11.36
CA ASN A 165 -9.87 13.94 11.61
C ASN A 165 -8.98 12.72 11.35
N VAL A 166 -9.55 11.58 10.96
CA VAL A 166 -8.80 10.35 10.67
C VAL A 166 -8.81 10.08 9.17
N PHE A 167 -7.62 9.96 8.60
CA PHE A 167 -7.43 9.60 7.20
C PHE A 167 -6.97 8.15 7.09
N VAL A 168 -7.65 7.36 6.26
CA VAL A 168 -7.35 5.94 6.04
C VAL A 168 -6.85 5.75 4.61
N ARG A 169 -5.63 5.23 4.46
CA ARG A 169 -5.05 4.83 3.17
C ARG A 169 -4.94 3.32 3.09
N THR A 170 -5.34 2.74 1.97
CA THR A 170 -5.18 1.31 1.71
C THR A 170 -4.15 1.12 0.60
N LEU A 171 -3.06 0.41 0.91
CA LEU A 171 -1.89 0.30 0.04
C LEU A 171 -1.83 -1.04 -0.70
N TRP A 172 -1.25 -1.01 -1.90
CA TRP A 172 -0.92 -2.19 -2.71
C TRP A 172 0.24 -2.99 -2.14
N ASP A 173 1.16 -2.30 -1.47
CA ASP A 173 2.44 -2.84 -1.09
C ASP A 173 2.85 -2.42 0.31
N ASN A 174 3.71 -3.23 0.90
CA ASN A 174 4.38 -2.92 2.16
C ASN A 174 5.89 -2.99 1.91
N PRO A 175 6.56 -1.83 1.71
CA PRO A 175 8.01 -1.77 1.48
C PRO A 175 8.84 -2.49 2.54
N ARG A 176 8.33 -2.62 3.78
CA ARG A 176 9.03 -3.30 4.89
C ARG A 176 9.12 -4.82 4.71
N LEU A 177 8.42 -5.41 3.74
CA LEU A 177 8.48 -6.85 3.45
C LEU A 177 9.65 -7.23 2.53
N TYR A 178 10.35 -6.26 1.95
CA TYR A 178 11.49 -6.51 1.07
C TYR A 178 12.80 -6.35 1.84
N ASP A 179 13.73 -7.28 1.62
CA ASP A 179 15.10 -7.14 2.09
C ASP A 179 15.88 -6.15 1.20
N GLU A 180 17.03 -5.67 1.67
CA GLU A 180 17.88 -4.72 0.92
C GLU A 180 18.34 -5.29 -0.44
N VAL A 181 18.37 -6.62 -0.60
CA VAL A 181 18.89 -7.32 -1.78
C VAL A 181 17.84 -7.38 -2.89
N VAL A 182 16.55 -7.50 -2.55
CA VAL A 182 15.45 -7.73 -3.50
C VAL A 182 14.39 -6.63 -3.37
N GLN A 183 14.80 -5.39 -3.69
CA GLN A 183 13.91 -4.24 -3.71
C GLN A 183 13.12 -4.15 -5.03
N PRO A 184 11.79 -3.92 -5.02
CA PRO A 184 10.97 -3.67 -6.20
C PRO A 184 11.45 -2.50 -7.07
N LEU A 185 11.13 -2.54 -8.37
CA LEU A 185 11.62 -1.50 -9.30
C LEU A 185 11.18 -0.09 -8.92
N TYR A 186 9.96 0.07 -8.40
CA TYR A 186 9.44 1.39 -8.04
C TYR A 186 10.17 2.00 -6.82
N ILE A 187 10.64 1.16 -5.88
CA ILE A 187 11.47 1.58 -4.75
C ILE A 187 12.90 1.88 -5.24
N LEU A 188 13.48 0.99 -6.06
CA LEU A 188 14.78 1.25 -6.69
C LEU A 188 14.77 2.54 -7.51
N TRP A 189 13.64 2.86 -8.16
CA TRP A 189 13.51 4.07 -8.95
C TRP A 189 13.68 5.34 -8.11
N THR A 190 13.06 5.39 -6.94
CA THR A 190 13.04 6.55 -6.04
C THR A 190 14.35 6.71 -5.27
N HIS A 191 14.99 5.61 -4.85
CA HIS A 191 16.30 5.67 -4.19
C HIS A 191 17.41 6.18 -5.10
N ASN A 192 17.41 5.78 -6.38
CA ASN A 192 18.42 6.21 -7.34
C ASN A 192 18.38 7.72 -7.66
N GLU A 193 17.28 8.43 -7.41
CA GLU A 193 17.23 9.90 -7.59
C GLU A 193 18.02 10.64 -6.52
N LYS A 194 18.21 10.05 -5.33
CA LYS A 194 18.89 10.67 -4.19
C LYS A 194 20.38 10.34 -4.10
N GLN A 195 20.88 9.38 -4.87
CA GLN A 195 22.29 8.96 -4.84
C GLN A 195 23.16 9.77 -5.83
N SER A 196 24.28 10.31 -5.36
CA SER A 196 25.28 11.01 -6.19
C SER A 196 25.90 10.06 -7.23
N SER A 197 26.20 10.57 -8.43
CA SER A 197 26.73 9.79 -9.56
C SER A 197 28.02 9.02 -9.24
N LEU A 198 28.81 9.48 -8.27
CA LEU A 198 30.04 8.82 -7.81
C LEU A 198 29.77 7.60 -6.92
N VAL A 199 28.70 7.63 -6.10
CA VAL A 199 28.30 6.52 -5.23
C VAL A 199 27.71 5.38 -6.05
N SER A 200 26.90 5.71 -7.05
CA SER A 200 26.34 4.76 -8.02
C SER A 200 27.42 4.00 -8.83
N ALA A 201 28.58 4.62 -9.10
CA ALA A 201 29.64 3.99 -9.88
C ALA A 201 30.51 3.02 -9.04
N LEU A 202 30.57 3.24 -7.72
CA LEU A 202 31.32 2.39 -6.78
C LEU A 202 30.49 1.18 -6.32
N ILE A 203 29.17 1.32 -6.28
CA ILE A 203 28.23 0.21 -6.04
C ILE A 203 27.96 -0.48 -7.38
N THR A 204 28.93 -1.25 -7.88
CA THR A 204 28.70 -2.15 -9.02
C THR A 204 27.88 -3.35 -8.55
N ASP A 205 26.65 -3.13 -8.11
CA ASP A 205 25.79 -4.19 -7.62
C ASP A 205 25.24 -4.98 -8.81
N ARG A 206 25.94 -6.06 -9.16
CA ARG A 206 25.51 -7.07 -10.16
C ARG A 206 24.19 -7.76 -9.79
N THR A 207 23.61 -7.40 -8.66
CA THR A 207 22.43 -7.95 -8.00
C THR A 207 21.17 -7.10 -8.22
N SER A 208 21.29 -5.90 -8.81
CA SER A 208 20.18 -4.97 -9.03
C SER A 208 19.85 -4.76 -10.52
N VAL A 209 18.61 -4.38 -10.81
CA VAL A 209 18.16 -4.07 -12.18
C VAL A 209 18.72 -2.71 -12.60
N PRO A 210 19.46 -2.60 -13.73
CA PRO A 210 20.05 -1.34 -14.16
C PRO A 210 19.01 -0.26 -14.45
N ARG A 211 19.34 1.01 -14.17
CA ARG A 211 18.43 2.13 -14.43
C ARG A 211 18.08 2.33 -15.91
N SER A 212 19.01 2.00 -16.82
CA SER A 212 18.74 1.97 -18.26
C SER A 212 17.64 0.98 -18.64
N VAL A 213 17.56 -0.16 -17.95
CA VAL A 213 16.48 -1.14 -18.12
C VAL A 213 15.16 -0.55 -17.65
N MET A 214 15.12 0.10 -16.48
CA MET A 214 13.91 0.77 -15.98
C MET A 214 13.42 1.88 -16.93
N HIS A 215 14.31 2.71 -17.47
CA HIS A 215 13.95 3.70 -18.49
C HIS A 215 13.36 3.07 -19.75
N SER A 216 13.94 1.95 -20.21
CA SER A 216 13.44 1.22 -21.37
C SER A 216 12.04 0.67 -21.11
N VAL A 217 11.80 0.08 -19.93
CA VAL A 217 10.48 -0.39 -19.50
C VAL A 217 9.45 0.74 -19.57
N ILE A 218 9.75 1.92 -19.01
CA ILE A 218 8.86 3.08 -19.05
C ILE A 218 8.60 3.54 -20.50
N SER A 219 9.63 3.56 -21.34
CA SER A 219 9.49 3.93 -22.75
C SER A 219 8.56 2.97 -23.50
N SER A 220 8.69 1.67 -23.28
CA SER A 220 7.85 0.66 -23.92
C SER A 220 6.40 0.74 -23.43
N VAL A 221 6.18 0.93 -22.12
CA VAL A 221 4.84 1.15 -21.55
C VAL A 221 4.15 2.37 -22.17
N ARG A 222 4.87 3.47 -22.39
CA ARG A 222 4.33 4.68 -23.05
C ARG A 222 3.94 4.45 -24.51
N CYS A 223 4.56 3.47 -25.16
CA CYS A 223 4.24 3.05 -26.53
C CYS A 223 3.22 1.90 -26.58
N SER A 224 2.57 1.57 -25.46
CA SER A 224 1.67 0.42 -25.32
C SER A 224 2.30 -0.93 -25.68
N ASP A 225 3.62 -1.06 -25.53
CA ASP A 225 4.35 -2.32 -25.71
C ASP A 225 4.72 -2.92 -24.34
N LEU A 226 4.07 -4.03 -24.00
CA LEU A 226 4.38 -4.83 -22.80
C LEU A 226 5.19 -6.09 -23.10
N SER A 227 5.47 -6.38 -24.37
CA SER A 227 6.30 -7.52 -24.77
C SER A 227 7.78 -7.28 -24.50
N ASP A 228 8.33 -6.10 -24.82
CA ASP A 228 9.73 -5.77 -24.51
C ASP A 228 10.00 -5.74 -22.99
N PRO A 229 9.19 -5.06 -22.15
CA PRO A 229 9.34 -5.11 -20.70
C PRO A 229 9.37 -6.52 -20.12
N LEU A 230 8.46 -7.39 -20.56
CA LEU A 230 8.40 -8.78 -20.11
C LEU A 230 9.66 -9.58 -20.47
N LYS A 231 10.13 -9.48 -21.71
CA LYS A 231 11.37 -10.15 -22.16
C LYS A 231 12.60 -9.64 -21.40
N ARG A 232 12.69 -8.32 -21.24
CA ARG A 232 13.86 -7.67 -20.64
C ARG A 232 13.97 -7.98 -19.16
N LEU A 233 12.88 -7.83 -18.41
CA LEU A 233 12.87 -8.10 -16.97
C LEU A 233 12.98 -9.59 -16.65
N SER A 234 12.40 -10.48 -17.46
CA SER A 234 12.61 -11.93 -17.29
C SER A 234 14.07 -12.32 -17.54
N SER A 235 14.73 -11.71 -18.53
CA SER A 235 16.16 -11.93 -18.82
C SER A 235 17.06 -11.43 -17.69
N GLU A 236 16.80 -10.22 -17.15
CA GLU A 236 17.54 -9.70 -15.99
C GLU A 236 17.33 -10.58 -14.75
N ARG A 237 16.09 -11.03 -14.49
CA ARG A 237 15.80 -11.99 -13.42
C ARG A 237 16.57 -13.30 -13.60
N HIS A 238 16.67 -13.82 -14.83
CA HIS A 238 17.43 -15.02 -15.11
C HIS A 238 18.93 -14.83 -14.85
N LYS A 239 19.52 -13.71 -15.29
CA LYS A 239 20.92 -13.36 -15.04
C LYS A 239 21.23 -13.22 -13.55
N MET A 240 20.34 -12.59 -12.78
CA MET A 240 20.46 -12.49 -11.33
C MET A 240 20.41 -13.87 -10.66
N LYS A 241 19.50 -14.75 -11.13
CA LYS A 241 19.42 -16.13 -10.66
C LYS A 241 20.71 -16.91 -10.90
N LEU A 242 21.35 -16.74 -12.06
CA LEU A 242 22.67 -17.32 -12.35
C LEU A 242 23.78 -16.79 -11.43
N SER A 243 23.59 -15.59 -10.90
CA SER A 243 24.51 -14.96 -9.93
C SER A 243 24.17 -15.29 -8.48
N GLY A 244 23.21 -16.20 -8.23
CA GLY A 244 22.79 -16.64 -6.90
C GLY A 244 21.69 -15.80 -6.25
N VAL A 245 21.19 -14.76 -6.92
CA VAL A 245 20.13 -13.88 -6.39
C VAL A 245 18.77 -14.33 -6.90
N ASN A 246 17.89 -14.78 -6.00
CA ASN A 246 16.53 -15.15 -6.33
C ASN A 246 15.59 -13.96 -6.15
N ARG A 247 15.01 -13.45 -7.25
CA ARG A 247 14.05 -12.33 -7.26
C ARG A 247 12.65 -12.82 -7.62
N PRO A 248 11.83 -13.30 -6.67
CA PRO A 248 10.52 -13.88 -6.94
C PRO A 248 9.40 -12.83 -7.14
N LEU A 249 9.75 -11.63 -7.62
CA LEU A 249 8.79 -10.55 -7.84
C LEU A 249 8.03 -10.76 -9.15
N SER A 250 6.72 -10.50 -9.11
CA SER A 250 5.81 -10.58 -10.25
C SER A 250 6.18 -9.51 -11.27
N LEU A 251 6.44 -9.92 -12.52
CA LEU A 251 6.73 -8.98 -13.60
C LEU A 251 5.57 -8.00 -13.83
N TYR A 252 4.32 -8.46 -13.66
CA TYR A 252 3.14 -7.60 -13.71
C TYR A 252 3.25 -6.44 -12.71
N ARG A 253 3.55 -6.74 -11.43
CA ARG A 253 3.67 -5.71 -10.38
C ARG A 253 4.87 -4.80 -10.61
N GLU A 254 5.99 -5.36 -11.01
CA GLU A 254 7.22 -4.61 -11.28
C GLU A 254 7.01 -3.56 -12.38
N ILE A 255 6.36 -3.96 -13.49
CA ILE A 255 6.08 -3.05 -14.61
C ILE A 255 5.01 -2.03 -14.21
N LEU A 256 3.88 -2.47 -13.65
CA LEU A 256 2.77 -1.59 -13.32
C LEU A 256 3.16 -0.55 -12.25
N PHE A 257 3.85 -0.96 -11.18
CA PHE A 257 4.17 -0.06 -10.07
C PHE A 257 5.26 0.93 -10.46
N LEU A 258 6.24 0.48 -11.26
CA LEU A 258 7.22 1.39 -11.85
C LEU A 258 6.52 2.40 -12.76
N ALA A 259 5.60 1.96 -13.63
CA ALA A 259 4.83 2.85 -14.48
C ALA A 259 4.01 3.87 -13.67
N ILE A 260 3.27 3.43 -12.65
CA ILE A 260 2.50 4.32 -11.76
C ILE A 260 3.39 5.36 -11.10
N THR A 261 4.57 4.94 -10.62
CA THR A 261 5.52 5.83 -9.93
C THR A 261 6.12 6.89 -10.86
N VAL A 262 6.40 6.54 -12.12
CA VAL A 262 7.11 7.44 -13.05
C VAL A 262 6.15 8.26 -13.91
N VAL A 263 5.03 7.67 -14.32
CA VAL A 263 4.08 8.28 -15.27
C VAL A 263 2.92 8.94 -14.52
N GLY A 264 2.65 8.57 -13.27
CA GLY A 264 1.50 9.03 -12.50
C GLY A 264 0.30 8.08 -12.66
N ARG A 265 -0.41 7.80 -11.56
CA ARG A 265 -1.56 6.87 -11.54
C ARG A 265 -2.67 7.34 -12.49
N GLU A 266 -2.90 8.64 -12.55
CA GLU A 266 -3.91 9.29 -13.37
C GLU A 266 -3.66 9.15 -14.88
N ASN A 267 -2.42 8.84 -15.27
CA ASN A 267 -2.00 8.71 -16.66
C ASN A 267 -1.94 7.24 -17.13
N ILE A 268 -2.46 6.30 -16.31
CA ILE A 268 -2.48 4.87 -16.62
C ILE A 268 -3.92 4.36 -16.66
N ASP A 269 -4.36 3.97 -17.85
CA ASP A 269 -5.53 3.11 -18.01
C ASP A 269 -5.16 1.68 -17.62
N GLN A 270 -5.52 1.31 -16.39
CA GLN A 270 -5.20 0.00 -15.83
C GLN A 270 -5.92 -1.14 -16.57
N ALA A 271 -7.11 -0.91 -17.11
CA ALA A 271 -7.83 -1.93 -17.87
C ALA A 271 -7.17 -2.18 -19.23
N ALA A 272 -6.67 -1.13 -19.90
CA ALA A 272 -5.85 -1.27 -21.10
C ALA A 272 -4.54 -1.99 -20.78
N PHE A 273 -3.84 -1.59 -19.71
CA PHE A 273 -2.62 -2.25 -19.26
C PHE A 273 -2.83 -3.76 -19.02
N ASP A 274 -3.91 -4.14 -18.32
CA ASP A 274 -4.22 -5.54 -18.03
C ASP A 274 -4.41 -6.37 -19.30
N ARG A 275 -5.10 -5.82 -20.32
CA ARG A 275 -5.33 -6.50 -21.60
C ARG A 275 -4.04 -6.67 -22.39
N GLU A 276 -3.25 -5.60 -22.51
CA GLU A 276 -1.97 -5.64 -23.22
C GLU A 276 -0.97 -6.58 -22.52
N TYR A 277 -0.98 -6.60 -21.18
CA TYR A 277 -0.12 -7.48 -20.41
C TYR A 277 -0.50 -8.95 -20.65
N ALA A 278 -1.79 -9.27 -20.63
CA ALA A 278 -2.27 -10.62 -20.90
C ALA A 278 -1.88 -11.09 -22.30
N ALA A 279 -2.11 -10.26 -23.33
CA ALA A 279 -1.74 -10.57 -24.70
C ALA A 279 -0.23 -10.80 -24.86
N ALA A 280 0.60 -9.92 -24.30
CA ALA A 280 2.05 -10.04 -24.33
C ALA A 280 2.53 -11.29 -23.57
N TYR A 281 1.98 -11.57 -22.40
CA TYR A 281 2.33 -12.74 -21.61
C TYR A 281 1.99 -14.04 -22.33
N ASP A 282 0.78 -14.18 -22.89
CA ASP A 282 0.34 -15.38 -23.58
C ASP A 282 1.21 -15.66 -24.83
N SER A 283 1.57 -14.60 -25.56
CA SER A 283 2.47 -14.71 -26.71
C SER A 283 3.89 -15.15 -26.33
N LEU A 284 4.38 -14.80 -25.13
CA LEU A 284 5.77 -15.05 -24.73
C LEU A 284 5.96 -16.31 -23.89
N ALA A 285 5.02 -16.58 -22.97
CA ALA A 285 5.06 -17.76 -22.12
C ALA A 285 4.91 -19.05 -22.94
N SER A 286 4.24 -18.99 -24.10
CA SER A 286 4.17 -20.08 -25.07
C SER A 286 5.52 -20.36 -25.77
N LEU A 287 6.38 -19.35 -25.92
CA LEU A 287 7.70 -19.46 -26.56
C LEU A 287 8.79 -19.93 -25.59
N ASP A 288 8.80 -19.41 -24.35
CA ASP A 288 9.83 -19.73 -23.36
C ASP A 288 9.25 -19.86 -21.94
N SER A 289 8.54 -20.96 -21.70
CA SER A 289 7.85 -21.23 -20.43
C SER A 289 8.78 -21.35 -19.22
N LYS A 290 10.10 -21.48 -19.40
CA LYS A 290 11.07 -21.61 -18.31
C LYS A 290 11.51 -20.27 -17.73
N LEU A 291 11.35 -19.18 -18.49
CA LEU A 291 11.71 -17.82 -18.06
C LEU A 291 10.64 -17.16 -17.19
N TYR A 292 9.37 -17.55 -17.35
CA TYR A 292 8.22 -16.97 -16.66
C TYR A 292 7.79 -17.81 -15.46
N LEU A 293 7.61 -17.15 -14.32
CA LEU A 293 7.14 -17.77 -13.08
C LEU A 293 5.62 -17.74 -13.02
N LYS A 294 5.02 -18.62 -12.20
CA LYS A 294 3.57 -18.59 -11.94
C LYS A 294 3.07 -17.23 -11.44
N CYS A 295 3.90 -16.48 -10.72
CA CYS A 295 3.56 -15.14 -10.22
C CYS A 295 3.58 -14.05 -11.30
N ASP A 296 4.07 -14.33 -12.50
CA ASP A 296 4.05 -13.41 -13.64
C ASP A 296 2.76 -13.52 -14.45
N ALA A 297 1.93 -14.53 -14.18
CA ALA A 297 0.68 -14.70 -14.88
C ALA A 297 -0.21 -13.45 -14.77
N PRO A 298 -0.98 -13.12 -15.81
CA PRO A 298 -1.95 -12.04 -15.77
C PRO A 298 -2.92 -12.21 -14.61
N ILE A 299 -3.55 -11.10 -14.23
CA ILE A 299 -4.56 -11.11 -13.18
C ILE A 299 -5.75 -11.98 -13.59
N SER A 300 -6.21 -12.81 -12.67
CA SER A 300 -7.34 -13.70 -12.90
C SER A 300 -8.66 -12.94 -13.06
N SER A 301 -9.59 -13.48 -13.85
CA SER A 301 -10.93 -12.88 -14.04
C SER A 301 -11.68 -12.59 -12.75
N PRO A 302 -11.67 -13.47 -11.71
CA PRO A 302 -12.28 -13.14 -10.43
C PRO A 302 -11.66 -11.92 -9.75
N THR A 303 -10.33 -11.75 -9.86
CA THR A 303 -9.64 -10.58 -9.30
C THR A 303 -10.01 -9.30 -10.06
N LEU A 304 -10.15 -9.37 -11.39
CA LEU A 304 -10.64 -8.24 -12.19
C LEU A 304 -12.08 -7.87 -11.81
N PHE A 305 -12.95 -8.85 -11.57
CA PHE A 305 -14.32 -8.60 -11.10
C PHE A 305 -14.31 -7.88 -9.75
N VAL A 306 -13.51 -8.36 -8.79
CA VAL A 306 -13.37 -7.74 -7.46
C VAL A 306 -12.91 -6.28 -7.55
N ARG A 307 -12.04 -5.91 -8.51
CA ARG A 307 -11.62 -4.52 -8.73
C ARG A 307 -12.76 -3.56 -9.06
N HIS A 308 -13.91 -4.05 -9.54
CA HIS A 308 -15.07 -3.20 -9.84
C HIS A 308 -15.87 -2.83 -8.59
N PHE A 309 -15.76 -3.61 -7.51
CA PHE A 309 -16.52 -3.40 -6.27
C PHE A 309 -15.73 -2.65 -5.21
N PHE A 310 -14.41 -2.73 -5.26
CA PHE A 310 -13.55 -2.08 -4.31
C PHE A 310 -12.78 -0.95 -4.96
N THR A 311 -12.64 0.15 -4.23
CA THR A 311 -11.73 1.22 -4.59
C THR A 311 -10.32 0.71 -4.80
N GLU A 312 -9.61 1.44 -5.63
CA GLU A 312 -8.23 1.18 -5.94
C GLU A 312 -7.36 1.33 -4.71
N LEU A 313 -6.36 0.46 -4.60
CA LEU A 313 -5.31 0.63 -3.62
C LEU A 313 -4.31 1.68 -4.12
N GLU A 314 -3.65 2.36 -3.20
CA GLU A 314 -2.58 3.32 -3.48
C GLU A 314 -1.21 2.62 -3.45
N LEU A 315 -0.20 3.22 -4.08
CA LEU A 315 1.19 2.76 -4.00
C LEU A 315 1.95 3.54 -2.91
#